data_AF-A0A3D1AZY0-F1
#
_entry.id   AF-A0A3D1AZY0-F1
#
_cell.length_a   1.000
_cell.length_b   1.000
_cell.length_c   1.000
_cell.angle_alpha   90.00
_cell.angle_beta   90.00
_cell.angle_gamma   90.00
#
_symmetry.space_group_name_H-M   'P 1'
#
loop_
_entity.id
_entity.type
_entity.pdbx_description
1 polymer ?
#
loop_
_entity_poly.entity_id
_entity_poly.type
_entity_poly.pdbx_seq_one_letter_code
_entity_poly.pdbx_strand_id
1 'polypeptide(L)'
;DDLHLNGSFGIQQKQDSIVINRRDPVAPRRITFIPGQGKLIVERQAFRTAQLLTTLHSQVSYANKLTRVKLWAFTVDLTVVATFLLVITGFWMWWELKVTRRWGTFFVLFGVVLFGLFLRFA
;
A
#
# COMPACT_ATOMS: atom_id res chain seq x y z
N ASP A 1 19.18 -9.05 27.15
CA ASP A 1 17.77 -9.11 26.76
C ASP A 1 17.52 -8.34 25.49
N ASP A 2 17.34 -9.08 24.39
CA ASP A 2 16.96 -8.51 23.10
C ASP A 2 15.43 -8.34 23.08
N LEU A 3 14.92 -7.21 22.59
CA LEU A 3 13.51 -6.85 22.71
C LEU A 3 12.57 -7.71 21.83
N HIS A 4 13.08 -8.70 21.10
CA HIS A 4 12.35 -9.56 20.15
C HIS A 4 11.48 -8.79 19.14
N LEU A 5 11.85 -7.54 18.86
CA LEU A 5 11.09 -6.69 17.96
C LEU A 5 11.50 -7.00 16.52
N ASN A 6 10.79 -7.93 15.86
CA ASN A 6 10.99 -8.27 14.43
C ASN A 6 10.15 -7.39 13.47
N GLY A 7 10.71 -6.97 12.33
CA GLY A 7 10.00 -6.23 11.29
C GLY A 7 10.71 -4.96 10.79
N SER A 8 10.07 -4.21 9.89
CA SER A 8 10.61 -2.97 9.33
C SER A 8 10.63 -1.83 10.35
N PHE A 9 11.73 -1.09 10.40
CA PHE A 9 11.91 0.08 11.27
C PHE A 9 12.47 1.26 10.48
N GLY A 10 12.13 2.47 10.90
CA GLY A 10 12.78 3.70 10.48
C GLY A 10 13.51 4.32 11.66
N ILE A 11 14.75 4.77 11.45
CA ILE A 11 15.52 5.48 12.46
C ILE A 11 15.53 6.96 12.10
N GLN A 12 15.24 7.80 13.07
CA GLN A 12 15.40 9.24 12.97
C GLN A 12 16.26 9.70 14.15
N GLN A 13 17.46 10.16 13.84
CA GLN A 13 18.37 10.71 14.83
C GLN A 13 18.00 12.18 15.06
N LYS A 14 17.77 12.54 16.32
CA LYS A 14 17.62 13.91 16.82
C LYS A 14 18.84 14.21 17.71
N GLN A 15 19.20 15.48 17.87
CA GLN A 15 20.44 15.90 18.59
C GLN A 15 20.73 15.12 19.88
N ASP A 16 19.73 14.92 20.76
CA ASP A 16 19.91 14.21 22.03
C ASP A 16 19.08 12.91 22.16
N SER A 17 18.47 12.42 21.07
CA SER A 17 17.64 11.21 21.13
C SER A 17 17.59 10.46 19.80
N ILE A 18 17.52 9.13 19.90
CA ILE A 18 17.32 8.25 18.76
C ILE A 18 15.85 7.81 18.78
N VAL A 19 15.12 8.17 17.73
CA VAL A 19 13.72 7.77 17.55
C VAL A 19 13.67 6.61 16.56
N ILE A 20 13.22 5.46 17.02
CA ILE A 20 12.99 4.26 16.21
C ILE A 20 11.49 4.10 16.03
N ASN A 21 11.02 4.36 14.82
CA ASN A 21 9.63 4.16 14.42
C ASN A 21 9.46 2.74 13.87
N ARG A 22 8.65 1.93 14.56
CA ARG A 22 8.28 0.58 14.14
C ARG A 22 7.08 0.66 13.21
N ARG A 23 7.30 0.28 11.96
CA ARG A 23 6.26 0.25 10.93
C ARG A 23 5.52 -1.08 11.00
N ASP A 24 4.61 -1.19 11.98
CA ASP A 24 3.59 -2.25 12.02
C ASP A 24 2.24 -1.62 11.62
N PRO A 25 1.49 -2.20 10.67
CA PRO A 25 0.23 -1.62 10.19
C PRO A 25 -0.85 -1.53 11.28
N VAL A 26 -0.84 -2.47 12.23
CA VAL A 26 -1.93 -2.66 13.20
C VAL A 26 -1.56 -2.09 14.57
N ALA A 27 -0.29 -2.22 14.95
CA ALA A 27 0.21 -1.75 16.23
C ALA A 27 1.50 -0.94 16.06
N PRO A 28 1.44 0.25 15.45
CA PRO A 28 2.60 1.10 15.29
C PRO A 28 3.17 1.50 16.66
N ARG A 29 4.50 1.42 16.80
CA ARG A 29 5.21 1.74 18.04
C ARG A 29 6.33 2.72 17.75
N ARG A 30 6.54 3.68 18.65
CA ARG A 30 7.65 4.61 18.62
C ARG A 30 8.53 4.36 19.83
N ILE A 31 9.79 4.08 19.60
CA ILE A 31 10.78 3.84 20.66
C ILE A 31 11.73 5.02 20.64
N THR A 32 11.81 5.77 21.72
CA THR A 32 12.72 6.91 21.86
C THR A 32 13.79 6.55 22.88
N PHE A 33 15.04 6.53 22.45
CA PHE A 33 16.21 6.28 23.29
C PHE A 33 16.93 7.61 23.57
N ILE A 34 17.14 7.93 24.84
CA ILE A 34 17.82 9.14 25.30
C ILE A 34 19.14 8.71 25.96
N PRO A 35 20.27 8.72 25.21
CA PRO A 35 21.54 8.20 25.71
C PRO A 35 22.03 8.92 26.96
N GLY A 36 21.88 10.24 27.03
CA GLY A 36 22.32 11.05 28.18
C GLY A 36 21.60 10.75 29.50
N GLN A 37 20.47 10.03 29.47
CA GLN A 37 19.70 9.62 30.65
C GLN A 37 19.62 8.11 30.81
N GLY A 38 20.20 7.31 29.91
CA GLY A 38 20.02 5.86 29.87
C GLY A 38 18.55 5.42 29.75
N LYS A 39 17.68 6.30 29.22
CA LYS A 39 16.23 6.11 29.26
C LYS A 39 15.69 5.64 27.92
N LEU A 40 14.82 4.63 27.95
CA LEU A 40 14.10 4.11 26.80
C LEU A 40 12.60 4.30 27.00
N ILE A 41 11.97 5.06 26.10
CA ILE A 41 10.53 5.36 26.13
C ILE A 41 9.87 4.60 24.99
N VAL A 42 8.94 3.70 25.30
CA VAL A 42 8.15 2.96 24.30
C VAL A 42 6.73 3.51 24.27
N GLU A 43 6.38 4.21 23.21
CA GLU A 43 5.05 4.75 22.98
C GLU A 43 4.29 3.88 21.99
N ARG A 44 3.07 3.46 22.36
CA ARG A 44 2.12 2.92 21.39
C ARG A 44 1.49 4.09 20.67
N GLN A 45 1.67 4.17 19.35
CA GLN A 45 1.02 5.21 18.58
C GLN A 45 -0.48 4.93 18.51
N ALA A 46 -1.29 5.99 18.62
CA ALA A 46 -2.73 5.89 18.44
C ALA A 46 -3.04 5.33 17.05
N PHE A 47 -3.93 4.35 16.99
CA PHE A 47 -4.40 3.82 15.72
C PHE A 47 -5.16 4.91 14.97
N ARG A 48 -4.73 5.22 13.74
CA ARG A 48 -5.38 6.21 12.87
C ARG A 48 -5.70 5.54 11.53
N THR A 49 -6.97 5.57 11.14
CA THR A 49 -7.45 4.92 9.91
C THR A 49 -6.74 5.44 8.67
N ALA A 50 -6.53 6.76 8.58
CA ALA A 50 -5.78 7.36 7.48
C ALA A 50 -4.36 6.76 7.38
N GLN A 51 -3.67 6.63 8.51
CA GLN A 51 -2.32 6.08 8.56
C GLN A 51 -2.29 4.58 8.26
N LEU A 52 -3.31 3.82 8.68
CA LEU A 52 -3.49 2.43 8.28
C LEU A 52 -3.62 2.32 6.77
N LEU A 53 -4.54 3.09 6.16
CA LEU A 53 -4.79 3.06 4.72
C LEU A 53 -3.55 3.45 3.92
N THR A 54 -2.85 4.52 4.29
CA THR A 54 -1.59 4.90 3.65
C THR A 54 -0.54 3.80 3.79
N THR A 55 -0.45 3.15 4.96
CA THR A 55 0.49 2.05 5.18
C THR A 55 0.14 0.84 4.31
N LEU A 56 -1.12 0.43 4.28
CA LEU A 56 -1.59 -0.69 3.44
C LEU A 56 -1.40 -0.40 1.94
N HIS A 57 -1.64 0.84 1.52
CA HIS A 57 -1.47 1.26 0.13
C HIS A 57 0.01 1.33 -0.30
N SER A 58 0.91 1.68 0.62
CA SER A 58 2.35 1.81 0.33
C SER A 58 3.17 0.55 0.62
N GLN A 59 2.69 -0.34 1.50
CA GLN A 59 3.39 -1.58 1.84
C GLN A 59 2.99 -2.74 0.93
N VAL A 60 3.75 -2.88 -0.16
CA VAL A 60 3.80 -4.10 -0.99
C VAL A 60 5.23 -4.62 -0.96
N SER A 61 5.60 -5.33 0.12
CA SER A 61 6.96 -5.87 0.22
C SER A 61 6.99 -7.26 0.84
N TYR A 62 7.33 -8.25 0.00
CA TYR A 62 7.61 -9.63 0.40
C TYR A 62 8.88 -9.77 1.24
N ALA A 63 9.77 -8.77 1.19
CA ALA A 63 11.01 -8.73 1.98
C ALA A 63 10.76 -8.51 3.48
N ASN A 64 9.53 -8.13 3.89
CA ASN A 64 9.20 -7.96 5.29
C ASN A 64 9.19 -9.31 6.03
N LYS A 65 9.83 -9.36 7.21
CA LYS A 65 9.85 -10.57 8.06
C LYS A 65 8.48 -10.87 8.71
N LEU A 66 7.55 -9.91 8.73
CA LEU A 66 6.22 -10.08 9.30
C LEU A 66 5.30 -10.88 8.36
N THR A 67 4.86 -12.06 8.78
CA THR A 67 3.94 -12.93 8.02
C THR A 67 2.65 -12.21 7.60
N ARG A 68 2.12 -11.33 8.46
CA ARG A 68 0.93 -10.52 8.15
C ARG A 68 1.13 -9.61 6.93
N VAL A 69 2.32 -9.03 6.77
CA VAL A 69 2.65 -8.18 5.62
C VAL A 69 2.79 -9.02 4.35
N LYS A 70 3.33 -10.23 4.46
CA LYS A 70 3.39 -11.18 3.32
C LYS A 70 2.00 -11.63 2.88
N LEU A 71 1.12 -11.94 3.83
CA LEU A 71 -0.27 -12.32 3.53
C LEU A 71 -1.01 -11.17 2.84
N TRP A 72 -0.81 -9.93 3.32
CA TRP A 72 -1.35 -8.74 2.66
C TRP A 72 -0.84 -8.62 1.22
N ALA A 73 0.47 -8.73 0.98
CA ALA A 73 1.04 -8.68 -0.36
C ALA A 73 0.43 -9.75 -1.28
N PHE A 74 0.24 -10.98 -0.78
CA PHE A 74 -0.43 -12.04 -1.53
C PHE A 74 -1.88 -11.70 -1.90
N THR A 75 -2.65 -11.10 -1.00
CA THR A 75 -4.03 -10.67 -1.32
C THR A 75 -4.07 -9.56 -2.38
N VAL A 76 -3.06 -8.69 -2.39
CA VAL A 76 -2.91 -7.66 -3.44
C VAL A 76 -2.64 -8.34 -4.79
N ASP A 77 -1.73 -9.31 -4.86
CA ASP A 77 -1.47 -10.06 -6.09
C ASP A 77 -2.71 -10.80 -6.61
N LEU A 78 -3.48 -11.43 -5.71
CA LEU A 78 -4.75 -12.07 -6.08
C LEU A 78 -5.74 -11.06 -6.66
N THR A 79 -5.82 -9.86 -6.09
CA THR A 79 -6.68 -8.78 -6.59
C THR A 79 -6.24 -8.31 -7.96
N VAL A 80 -4.93 -8.21 -8.21
CA VAL A 80 -4.37 -7.89 -9.54
C VAL A 80 -4.78 -8.95 -10.56
N VAL A 81 -4.59 -10.23 -10.25
CA VAL A 81 -5.00 -11.34 -11.12
C VAL A 81 -6.51 -11.30 -11.41
N ALA A 82 -7.33 -11.12 -10.38
CA ALA A 82 -8.78 -11.01 -10.53
C ALA A 82 -9.18 -9.82 -11.40
N THR A 83 -8.49 -8.69 -11.28
CA THR A 83 -8.70 -7.51 -12.13
C THR A 83 -8.38 -7.81 -13.58
N PHE A 84 -7.27 -8.50 -13.87
CA PHE A 84 -6.95 -8.92 -15.24
C PHE A 84 -8.02 -9.85 -15.82
N LEU A 85 -8.49 -10.83 -15.03
CA LEU A 85 -9.58 -11.72 -15.46
C LEU A 85 -10.86 -10.93 -15.75
N LEU A 86 -11.20 -9.95 -14.90
CA LEU A 86 -12.37 -9.09 -15.10
C LEU A 86 -12.25 -8.25 -16.39
N VAL A 87 -11.07 -7.70 -16.65
CA VAL A 87 -10.79 -6.93 -17.88
C VAL A 87 -10.93 -7.83 -19.11
N ILE A 88 -10.25 -8.99 -19.12
CA ILE A 88 -10.27 -9.92 -20.27
C ILE A 88 -11.69 -10.43 -20.54
N THR A 89 -12.41 -10.83 -19.49
CA THR A 89 -13.80 -11.31 -19.63
C THR A 89 -14.74 -10.19 -20.06
N GLY A 90 -14.55 -8.97 -19.57
CA GLY A 90 -15.28 -7.78 -20.03
C GLY A 90 -15.07 -7.51 -21.52
N PHE A 91 -13.82 -7.56 -22.00
CA PHE A 91 -13.51 -7.43 -23.43
C PHE A 91 -14.12 -8.55 -24.26
N TRP A 92 -14.04 -9.81 -23.79
CA TRP A 92 -14.66 -10.95 -24.44
C TRP A 92 -16.18 -10.78 -24.57
N MET A 93 -16.87 -10.42 -23.49
CA MET A 93 -18.32 -10.20 -23.49
C MET A 93 -18.72 -9.04 -24.41
N TRP A 94 -17.97 -7.94 -24.42
CA TRP A 94 -18.22 -6.83 -25.34
C TRP A 94 -18.07 -7.24 -26.81
N TRP A 95 -17.11 -8.12 -27.11
CA TRP A 95 -16.92 -8.64 -28.46
C TRP A 95 -18.07 -9.57 -28.88
N GLU A 96 -18.50 -10.49 -28.02
CA GLU A 96 -19.50 -11.50 -28.34
C GLU A 96 -20.93 -10.93 -28.40
N LEU A 97 -21.27 -10.03 -27.47
CA LEU A 97 -22.61 -9.42 -27.39
C LEU A 97 -22.78 -8.30 -28.42
N LYS A 98 -23.36 -8.65 -29.58
CA LYS A 98 -23.64 -7.71 -30.68
C LYS A 98 -24.41 -6.45 -30.25
N VAL A 99 -25.29 -6.58 -29.25
CA VAL A 99 -26.13 -5.48 -28.73
C VAL A 99 -25.31 -4.40 -28.02
N THR A 100 -24.27 -4.78 -27.27
CA THR A 100 -23.45 -3.85 -26.49
C THR A 100 -22.22 -3.35 -27.25
N ARG A 101 -21.98 -3.86 -28.46
CA ARG A 101 -20.79 -3.53 -29.27
C ARG A 101 -20.64 -2.03 -29.55
N ARG A 102 -21.74 -1.35 -29.91
CA ARG A 102 -21.76 0.10 -30.16
C ARG A 102 -21.38 0.91 -28.91
N TRP A 103 -21.93 0.53 -27.76
CA TRP A 103 -21.65 1.21 -26.49
C TRP A 103 -20.20 1.04 -26.06
N GLY A 104 -19.65 -0.17 -26.10
CA GLY A 104 -18.24 -0.34 -25.75
C GLY A 104 -17.29 0.36 -26.74
N THR A 105 -17.65 0.43 -28.03
CA THR A 105 -16.87 1.21 -29.02
C THR A 105 -16.88 2.70 -28.66
N PHE A 106 -18.05 3.23 -28.28
CA PHE A 106 -18.19 4.62 -27.84
C PHE A 106 -17.31 4.90 -26.61
N PHE A 107 -17.33 4.04 -25.58
CA PHE A 107 -16.49 4.22 -24.40
C PHE A 107 -15.00 4.12 -24.70
N VAL A 108 -14.57 3.21 -25.57
CA VAL A 108 -13.17 3.11 -26.01
C VAL A 108 -12.73 4.40 -26.72
N LEU A 109 -13.51 4.87 -27.69
CA LEU A 109 -13.22 6.12 -28.41
C LEU A 109 -13.18 7.32 -27.45
N PHE A 110 -14.15 7.41 -26.55
CA PHE A 110 -14.20 8.47 -25.55
C PHE A 110 -12.97 8.44 -24.64
N GLY A 111 -12.54 7.25 -24.19
CA GLY A 111 -11.32 7.08 -23.41
C GLY A 111 -10.06 7.53 -24.17
N VAL A 112 -9.94 7.18 -25.46
CA VAL A 112 -8.82 7.63 -26.31
C VAL A 112 -8.83 9.15 -26.48
N VAL A 113 -9.99 9.77 -26.68
CA VAL A 113 -10.11 11.23 -26.78
C VAL A 113 -9.70 11.90 -25.48
N LEU A 114 -10.21 11.43 -24.34
CA LEU A 114 -9.82 11.97 -23.03
C LEU A 114 -8.33 11.80 -22.75
N PHE A 115 -7.75 10.65 -23.10
CA PHE A 115 -6.32 10.41 -22.96
C PHE A 115 -5.49 11.36 -23.84
N GLY A 116 -5.90 11.58 -25.09
CA GLY A 116 -5.26 12.55 -25.98
C GLY A 116 -5.36 13.99 -25.45
N LEU A 117 -6.52 14.38 -24.90
CA LEU A 117 -6.68 15.67 -24.22
C LEU A 117 -5.79 15.78 -23.00
N PHE A 118 -5.73 14.75 -22.16
CA PHE A 118 -4.85 14.74 -21.00
C PHE A 118 -3.39 14.95 -21.40
N LEU A 119 -2.88 14.24 -22.42
CA LEU A 119 -1.51 14.44 -22.93
C LEU A 119 -1.28 15.85 -23.50
N ARG A 120 -2.32 16.54 -23.96
CA ARG A 120 -2.22 17.91 -24.45
C ARG A 120 -2.04 18.93 -23.31
N PHE A 121 -2.54 18.62 -22.11
CA PHE A 121 -2.58 19.49 -20.94
C PHE A 121 -1.63 19.07 -19.79
N ALA A 122 -1.04 17.87 -19.86
CA ALA A 122 0.01 17.37 -18.98
C ALA A 122 1.38 17.89 -19.42
#